data_AF-X1CTN6-F1
#
_entry.id   AF-X1CTN6-F1
#
_cell.length_a   1.000
_cell.length_b   1.000
_cell.length_c   1.000
_cell.angle_alpha   90.00
_cell.angle_beta   90.00
_cell.angle_gamma   90.00
#
_symmetry.space_group_name_H-M   'P 1'
#
loop_
_entity.id
_entity.type
_entity.pdbx_description
1 polymer ?
#
loop_
_entity_poly.entity_id
_entity_poly.type
_entity_poly.pdbx_seq_one_letter_code
_entity_poly.pdbx_strand_id
1 'polypeptide(L)'
;LYSGAKSVASTGSNSWAVKPSKSESGSVLLASDPHLTLTLPAIWIFVHLNCPEMNVIGTSFPGAPSVPIGHNEKIAWGVTNASADTVDLFKLELNPENDNQYRYNNQWIDFEMIEEPIKVSGHQDPIPFNVKYTKFGPVVDYIEMVTSVYKIKLPDKYALRWSSFEAKLEETMEGFKMINSASNWDEFREGCGKLTISPQNFIYGDIEGNIGHQQAGRLPIRKYGDGALVTPGTDEKFNWIGLA
;
A
#
# COMPACT_ATOMS: atom_id res chain seq x y z
N LEU A 1 -5.06 9.95 -37.92
CA LEU A 1 -5.04 8.47 -37.83
C LEU A 1 -5.09 8.10 -36.36
N TYR A 2 -6.29 7.82 -35.86
CA TYR A 2 -6.50 7.25 -34.53
C TYR A 2 -5.88 5.85 -34.52
N SER A 3 -4.67 5.69 -33.97
CA SER A 3 -4.16 4.37 -33.61
C SER A 3 -4.51 4.14 -32.15
N GLY A 4 -5.51 3.27 -31.96
CA GLY A 4 -6.13 2.81 -30.73
C GLY A 4 -5.39 3.12 -29.43
N ALA A 5 -6.14 3.71 -28.50
CA ALA A 5 -5.89 3.48 -27.09
C ALA A 5 -5.73 1.97 -26.90
N LYS A 6 -4.48 1.52 -26.72
CA LYS A 6 -4.21 0.16 -26.24
C LYS A 6 -5.03 0.02 -24.97
N SER A 7 -5.88 -0.99 -24.89
CA SER A 7 -6.44 -1.39 -23.61
C SER A 7 -5.25 -1.56 -22.67
N VAL A 8 -5.14 -0.69 -21.69
CA VAL A 8 -4.27 -0.92 -20.55
C VAL A 8 -4.78 -2.25 -19.99
N ALA A 9 -3.96 -3.30 -20.06
CA ALA A 9 -4.31 -4.60 -19.51
C ALA A 9 -4.90 -4.36 -18.12
N SER A 10 -6.06 -4.95 -17.80
CA SER A 10 -6.65 -4.79 -16.48
C SER A 10 -5.60 -5.22 -15.45
N THR A 11 -5.07 -4.26 -14.71
CA THR A 11 -4.08 -4.50 -13.66
C THR A 11 -4.84 -4.99 -12.44
N GLY A 12 -4.58 -6.22 -12.00
CA GLY A 12 -5.13 -6.74 -10.76
C GLY A 12 -4.73 -8.18 -10.54
N SER A 13 -4.25 -8.51 -9.36
CA SER A 13 -3.93 -9.89 -8.98
C SER A 13 -5.19 -10.75 -8.91
N ASN A 14 -5.07 -12.06 -9.14
CA ASN A 14 -6.15 -13.02 -8.82
C ASN A 14 -5.76 -13.90 -7.62
N SER A 15 -6.76 -14.29 -6.84
CA SER A 15 -6.64 -15.35 -5.85
C SER A 15 -8.02 -15.93 -5.53
N TRP A 16 -8.10 -17.25 -5.36
CA TRP A 16 -9.34 -17.96 -5.07
C TRP A 16 -9.09 -19.23 -4.27
N ALA A 17 -10.12 -19.69 -3.56
CA ALA A 17 -10.13 -20.96 -2.84
C ALA A 17 -11.38 -21.76 -3.19
N VAL A 18 -11.23 -23.09 -3.24
CA VAL A 18 -12.30 -24.05 -3.55
C VAL A 18 -12.44 -25.01 -2.37
N LYS A 19 -13.68 -25.20 -1.89
CA LYS A 19 -13.97 -26.15 -0.81
C LYS A 19 -13.72 -27.60 -1.24
N PRO A 20 -13.41 -28.50 -0.29
CA PRO A 20 -13.31 -29.95 -0.52
C PRO A 20 -14.46 -30.56 -1.33
N SER A 21 -15.69 -30.16 -1.04
CA SER A 21 -16.89 -30.68 -1.72
C SER A 21 -17.02 -30.28 -3.19
N LYS A 22 -16.15 -29.41 -3.68
CA LYS A 22 -16.10 -28.92 -5.06
C LYS A 22 -14.75 -29.18 -5.74
N SER A 23 -13.84 -29.89 -5.09
CA SER A 23 -12.54 -30.25 -5.65
C SER A 23 -12.47 -31.75 -5.93
N GLU A 24 -11.76 -32.13 -6.99
CA GLU A 24 -11.55 -33.54 -7.34
C GLU A 24 -10.73 -34.28 -6.28
N SER A 25 -9.80 -33.59 -5.62
CA SER A 25 -8.96 -34.17 -4.57
C SER A 25 -9.69 -34.40 -3.24
N GLY A 26 -10.88 -33.82 -3.05
CA GLY A 26 -11.55 -33.82 -1.75
C GLY A 26 -10.84 -32.96 -0.69
N SER A 27 -9.95 -32.06 -1.10
CA SER A 27 -9.21 -31.13 -0.23
C SER A 27 -9.44 -29.68 -0.64
N VAL A 28 -9.08 -28.71 0.20
CA VAL A 28 -9.07 -27.30 -0.22
C VAL A 28 -8.04 -27.11 -1.34
N LEU A 29 -8.44 -26.39 -2.38
CA LEU A 29 -7.52 -25.89 -3.40
C LEU A 29 -7.46 -24.36 -3.29
N LEU A 30 -6.25 -23.81 -3.26
CA LEU A 30 -6.02 -22.36 -3.28
C LEU A 30 -5.04 -22.03 -4.40
N ALA A 31 -5.32 -20.95 -5.13
CA ALA A 31 -4.40 -20.41 -6.12
C ALA A 31 -4.30 -18.89 -5.98
N SER A 32 -3.13 -18.35 -6.32
CA SER A 32 -2.83 -16.93 -6.27
C SER A 32 -1.77 -16.59 -7.31
N ASP A 33 -2.03 -15.56 -8.11
CA ASP A 33 -1.14 -15.04 -9.14
C ASP A 33 -1.09 -13.50 -9.00
N PRO A 34 -0.11 -12.96 -8.25
CA PRO A 34 0.02 -11.53 -8.06
C PRO A 34 0.49 -10.84 -9.35
N HIS A 35 -0.19 -9.78 -9.78
CA HIS A 35 0.15 -9.06 -11.01
C HIS A 35 0.87 -7.76 -10.69
N LEU A 36 2.14 -7.67 -11.09
CA LEU A 36 2.96 -6.47 -11.00
C LEU A 36 3.68 -6.25 -12.33
N THR A 37 4.14 -5.03 -12.57
CA THR A 37 5.00 -4.72 -13.72
C THR A 37 6.24 -5.61 -13.69
N LEU A 38 6.61 -6.19 -14.83
CA LEU A 38 7.81 -6.99 -14.95
C LEU A 38 9.05 -6.11 -14.84
N THR A 39 9.90 -6.41 -13.86
CA THR A 39 11.17 -5.72 -13.61
C THR A 39 12.33 -6.72 -13.57
N LEU A 40 13.56 -6.23 -13.74
CA LEU A 40 14.78 -6.96 -13.43
C LEU A 40 15.55 -6.20 -12.35
N PRO A 41 15.81 -6.80 -11.17
CA PRO A 41 15.37 -8.14 -10.75
C PRO A 41 13.84 -8.24 -10.56
N ALA A 42 13.34 -9.47 -10.51
CA ALA A 42 11.93 -9.74 -10.23
C ALA A 42 11.57 -9.30 -8.79
N ILE A 43 10.37 -8.78 -8.61
CA ILE A 43 9.86 -8.34 -7.29
C ILE A 43 9.62 -9.53 -6.36
N TRP A 44 9.08 -10.63 -6.90
CA TRP A 44 8.80 -11.85 -6.13
C TRP A 44 9.95 -12.85 -6.26
N ILE A 45 10.39 -13.37 -5.12
CA ILE A 45 11.37 -14.47 -5.02
C ILE A 45 10.79 -15.64 -4.26
N PHE A 46 11.08 -16.87 -4.68
CA PHE A 46 10.68 -18.06 -3.91
C PHE A 46 11.59 -18.24 -2.70
N VAL A 47 10.99 -18.52 -1.55
CA VAL A 47 11.70 -18.76 -0.29
C VAL A 47 11.05 -19.90 0.48
N HIS A 48 11.87 -20.63 1.24
CA HIS A 48 11.44 -21.59 2.25
C HIS A 48 12.16 -21.23 3.55
N LEU A 49 11.40 -20.80 4.55
CA LEU A 49 11.90 -20.50 5.88
C LEU A 49 11.58 -21.69 6.80
N ASN A 50 12.62 -22.29 7.39
CA ASN A 50 12.48 -23.43 8.28
C ASN A 50 13.32 -23.23 9.54
N CYS A 51 12.64 -23.08 10.67
CA CYS A 51 13.21 -22.99 12.01
C CYS A 51 12.24 -23.61 13.03
N PRO A 52 12.61 -23.78 14.31
CA PRO A 52 11.73 -24.37 15.32
C PRO A 52 10.35 -23.72 15.43
N GLU A 53 10.25 -22.43 15.13
CA GLU A 53 9.02 -21.63 15.24
C GLU A 53 8.16 -21.64 13.97
N MET A 54 8.71 -21.95 12.79
CA MET A 54 7.95 -21.94 11.53
C MET A 54 8.59 -22.79 10.44
N ASN A 55 7.75 -23.38 9.60
CA ASN A 55 8.15 -24.09 8.40
C ASN A 55 7.20 -23.67 7.26
N VAL A 56 7.59 -22.61 6.55
CA VAL A 56 6.74 -21.90 5.60
C VAL A 56 7.43 -21.75 4.26
N ILE A 57 6.72 -22.02 3.18
CA ILE A 57 7.23 -21.92 1.82
C ILE A 57 6.28 -21.10 0.94
N GLY A 58 6.85 -20.31 0.04
CA GLY A 58 6.08 -19.48 -0.87
C GLY A 58 6.95 -18.41 -1.52
N THR A 59 6.40 -17.21 -1.67
CA THR A 59 7.10 -16.06 -2.27
C THR A 59 7.29 -14.93 -1.27
N SER A 60 8.39 -14.20 -1.42
CA SER A 60 8.75 -13.02 -0.64
C SER A 60 9.27 -11.89 -1.52
N PHE A 61 9.58 -10.76 -0.88
CA PHE A 61 10.26 -9.62 -1.48
C PHE A 61 11.74 -9.62 -1.10
N PRO A 62 12.65 -9.16 -1.97
CA PRO A 62 14.03 -8.90 -1.59
C PRO A 62 14.12 -8.01 -0.33
N GLY A 63 14.76 -8.53 0.73
CA GLY A 63 14.95 -7.83 2.00
C GLY A 63 13.82 -8.01 3.02
N ALA A 64 12.69 -8.65 2.68
CA ALA A 64 11.61 -8.94 3.61
C ALA A 64 11.80 -10.32 4.29
N PRO A 65 11.77 -10.41 5.63
CA PRO A 65 11.99 -11.67 6.34
C PRO A 65 10.68 -12.45 6.58
N SER A 66 9.83 -12.57 5.55
CA SER A 66 8.52 -13.24 5.67
C SER A 66 8.01 -13.82 4.35
N VAL A 67 6.99 -14.66 4.43
CA VAL A 67 6.29 -15.27 3.30
C VAL A 67 4.86 -14.69 3.20
N PRO A 68 4.67 -13.55 2.51
CA PRO A 68 3.34 -12.93 2.35
C PRO A 68 2.35 -13.72 1.49
N ILE A 69 2.83 -14.61 0.61
CA ILE A 69 2.01 -15.53 -0.19
C ILE A 69 2.65 -16.92 -0.09
N GLY A 70 1.91 -17.92 0.34
CA GLY A 70 2.48 -19.25 0.54
C GLY A 70 1.60 -20.15 1.37
N HIS A 71 2.24 -21.14 1.98
CA HIS A 71 1.59 -22.06 2.90
C HIS A 71 2.60 -22.61 3.93
N ASN A 72 2.07 -23.12 5.03
CA ASN A 72 2.78 -23.99 5.96
C ASN A 72 2.12 -25.38 5.97
N GLU A 73 2.32 -26.18 7.01
CA GLU A 73 1.77 -27.53 7.11
C GLU A 73 0.25 -27.59 7.32
N LYS A 74 -0.37 -26.47 7.71
CA LYS A 74 -1.76 -26.42 8.17
C LYS A 74 -2.64 -25.53 7.30
N ILE A 75 -2.10 -24.42 6.82
CA ILE A 75 -2.87 -23.39 6.14
C ILE A 75 -2.12 -22.91 4.88
N ALA A 76 -2.87 -22.42 3.92
CA ALA A 76 -2.38 -21.74 2.72
C ALA A 76 -3.07 -20.38 2.57
N TRP A 77 -2.35 -19.41 2.02
CA TRP A 77 -2.90 -18.08 1.76
C TRP A 77 -2.37 -17.47 0.46
N GLY A 78 -3.27 -16.75 -0.20
CA GLY A 78 -3.00 -15.91 -1.36
C GLY A 78 -3.35 -14.47 -1.08
N VAL A 79 -2.84 -13.54 -1.89
CA VAL A 79 -3.16 -12.12 -1.72
C VAL A 79 -3.51 -11.44 -3.04
N THR A 80 -4.42 -10.48 -2.96
CA THR A 80 -4.66 -9.50 -4.02
C THR A 80 -4.68 -8.09 -3.41
N ASN A 81 -4.37 -7.07 -4.19
CA ASN A 81 -4.48 -5.69 -3.73
C ASN A 81 -5.95 -5.40 -3.38
N ALA A 82 -6.22 -4.78 -2.24
CA ALA A 82 -7.60 -4.45 -1.85
C ALA A 82 -8.20 -3.30 -2.67
N SER A 83 -7.37 -2.58 -3.45
CA SER A 83 -7.73 -1.33 -4.12
C SER A 83 -8.39 -0.33 -3.17
N ALA A 84 -7.99 -0.39 -1.90
CA ALA A 84 -8.60 0.40 -0.86
C ALA A 84 -8.10 1.85 -0.93
N ASP A 85 -9.03 2.75 -0.66
CA ASP A 85 -8.78 4.18 -0.61
C ASP A 85 -7.92 4.53 0.62
N THR A 86 -6.65 4.80 0.35
CA THR A 86 -5.59 4.99 1.36
C THR A 86 -4.84 6.32 1.20
N VAL A 87 -5.20 7.11 0.20
CA VAL A 87 -4.50 8.35 -0.17
C VAL A 87 -5.53 9.46 -0.37
N ASP A 88 -5.32 10.59 0.30
CA ASP A 88 -6.09 11.82 0.06
C ASP A 88 -5.19 12.91 -0.52
N LEU A 89 -5.75 13.69 -1.44
CA LEU A 89 -5.16 14.92 -1.95
C LEU A 89 -5.89 16.12 -1.38
N PHE A 90 -5.14 17.02 -0.76
CA PHE A 90 -5.64 18.24 -0.13
C PHE A 90 -5.25 19.45 -0.98
N LYS A 91 -6.23 20.12 -1.61
CA LYS A 91 -5.95 21.34 -2.37
C LYS A 91 -5.57 22.48 -1.44
N LEU A 92 -4.40 23.08 -1.68
CA LEU A 92 -3.86 24.15 -0.85
C LEU A 92 -4.27 25.52 -1.38
N GLU A 93 -4.57 26.44 -0.46
CA GLU A 93 -4.62 27.88 -0.75
C GLU A 93 -3.25 28.47 -0.40
N LEU A 94 -2.56 29.05 -1.38
CA LEU A 94 -1.24 29.67 -1.20
C LEU A 94 -1.37 31.15 -0.84
N ASN A 95 -0.44 31.67 -0.03
CA ASN A 95 -0.40 33.10 0.26
C ASN A 95 0.05 33.86 -1.01
N PRO A 96 -0.77 34.77 -1.57
CA PRO A 96 -0.41 35.52 -2.78
C PRO A 96 0.79 36.46 -2.60
N GLU A 97 1.17 36.77 -1.36
CA GLU A 97 2.30 37.64 -1.02
C GLU A 97 3.55 36.84 -0.61
N ASN A 98 3.42 35.53 -0.34
CA ASN A 98 4.52 34.68 0.12
C ASN A 98 4.32 33.20 -0.25
N ASP A 99 5.01 32.74 -1.30
CA ASP A 99 4.94 31.36 -1.81
C ASP A 99 5.46 30.28 -0.83
N ASN A 100 6.01 30.68 0.32
CA ASN A 100 6.39 29.76 1.39
C ASN A 100 5.31 29.62 2.47
N GLN A 101 4.11 30.16 2.23
CA GLN A 101 2.97 30.04 3.13
C GLN A 101 1.74 29.46 2.44
N TYR A 102 0.91 28.79 3.24
CA TYR A 102 -0.41 28.31 2.85
C TYR A 102 -1.44 28.60 3.95
N ARG A 103 -2.71 28.59 3.57
CA ARG A 103 -3.81 28.87 4.50
C ARG A 103 -4.14 27.63 5.31
N TYR A 104 -4.20 27.79 6.63
CA TYR A 104 -4.68 26.78 7.55
C TYR A 104 -5.47 27.43 8.70
N ASN A 105 -6.68 26.96 8.98
CA ASN A 105 -7.60 27.51 9.99
C ASN A 105 -7.71 29.05 9.93
N ASN A 106 -7.91 29.59 8.72
CA ASN A 106 -7.97 31.05 8.43
C ASN A 106 -6.69 31.86 8.71
N GLN A 107 -5.53 31.22 8.83
CA GLN A 107 -4.24 31.88 9.00
C GLN A 107 -3.25 31.48 7.91
N TRP A 108 -2.37 32.38 7.50
CA TRP A 108 -1.20 32.03 6.70
C TRP A 108 -0.14 31.44 7.62
N ILE A 109 0.28 30.20 7.34
CA ILE A 109 1.34 29.52 8.07
C ILE A 109 2.42 29.07 7.10
N ASP A 110 3.66 29.02 7.57
CA ASP A 110 4.80 28.59 6.75
C ASP A 110 4.72 27.08 6.44
N PHE A 111 5.21 26.70 5.26
CA PHE A 111 5.55 25.30 5.01
C PHE A 111 6.72 24.89 5.91
N GLU A 112 6.70 23.66 6.38
CA GLU A 112 7.92 23.02 6.85
C GLU A 112 8.80 22.68 5.64
N MET A 113 10.10 22.99 5.72
CA MET A 113 11.04 22.80 4.62
C MET A 113 12.06 21.73 5.02
N ILE A 114 12.13 20.66 4.23
CA ILE A 114 13.14 19.61 4.39
C ILE A 114 14.08 19.67 3.19
N GLU A 115 15.37 19.91 3.45
CA GLU A 115 16.41 19.91 2.42
C GLU A 115 16.87 18.47 2.12
N GLU A 116 16.72 18.04 0.88
CA GLU A 116 16.99 16.68 0.40
C GLU A 116 17.88 16.71 -0.86
N PRO A 117 19.15 17.13 -0.76
CA PRO A 117 20.02 17.29 -1.93
C PRO A 117 20.25 15.94 -2.66
N ILE A 118 19.95 15.92 -3.96
CA ILE A 118 20.00 14.71 -4.78
C ILE A 118 21.37 14.58 -5.44
N LYS A 119 22.11 13.52 -5.08
CA LYS A 119 23.38 13.18 -5.76
C LYS A 119 23.09 12.51 -7.10
N VAL A 120 23.62 13.08 -8.18
CA VAL A 120 23.49 12.54 -9.54
C VAL A 120 24.84 12.04 -10.02
N SER A 121 24.90 10.81 -10.54
CA SER A 121 26.14 10.25 -11.06
C SER A 121 26.71 11.13 -12.18
N GLY A 122 28.00 11.42 -12.12
CA GLY A 122 28.68 12.31 -13.07
C GLY A 122 28.54 13.81 -12.76
N HIS A 123 27.70 14.20 -11.80
CA HIS A 123 27.66 15.58 -11.32
C HIS A 123 28.65 15.76 -10.15
N GLN A 124 29.35 16.88 -10.13
CA GLN A 124 30.29 17.22 -9.06
C GLN A 124 29.56 17.57 -7.76
N ASP A 125 28.52 18.40 -7.87
CA ASP A 125 27.73 18.86 -6.73
C ASP A 125 26.32 18.22 -6.74
N PRO A 126 25.74 17.94 -5.55
CA PRO A 126 24.34 17.52 -5.46
C PRO A 126 23.38 18.59 -6.01
N ILE A 127 22.28 18.14 -6.61
CA ILE A 127 21.18 19.02 -7.03
C ILE A 127 20.37 19.39 -5.78
N PRO A 128 20.26 20.68 -5.41
CA PRO A 128 19.42 21.10 -4.29
C PRO A 128 17.96 20.74 -4.56
N PHE A 129 17.29 20.13 -3.59
CA PHE A 129 15.88 19.81 -3.67
C PHE A 129 15.26 19.98 -2.30
N ASN A 130 14.18 20.76 -2.22
CA ASN A 130 13.50 21.09 -0.99
C ASN A 130 12.09 20.53 -1.01
N VAL A 131 11.74 19.72 -0.01
CA VAL A 131 10.40 19.20 0.17
C VAL A 131 9.63 20.15 1.07
N LYS A 132 8.51 20.67 0.55
CA LYS A 132 7.54 21.44 1.34
C LYS A 132 6.58 20.48 2.03
N TYR A 133 6.40 20.65 3.33
CA TYR A 133 5.45 19.91 4.14
C TYR A 133 4.37 20.83 4.71
N THR A 134 3.15 20.31 4.73
CA THR A 134 1.97 20.93 5.35
C THR A 134 1.53 20.12 6.55
N LYS A 135 0.49 20.58 7.26
CA LYS A 135 -0.20 19.77 8.29
C LYS A 135 -0.82 18.47 7.76
N PHE A 136 -1.02 18.35 6.44
CA PHE A 136 -1.60 17.17 5.81
C PHE A 136 -0.55 16.22 5.21
N GLY A 137 0.68 16.68 4.96
CA GLY A 137 1.72 15.90 4.30
C GLY A 137 2.55 16.71 3.29
N PRO A 138 3.41 16.04 2.50
CA PRO A 138 4.26 16.67 1.51
C PRO A 138 3.45 17.32 0.38
N VAL A 139 3.94 18.45 -0.12
CA VAL A 139 3.36 19.16 -1.25
C VAL A 139 3.75 18.45 -2.55
N VAL A 140 2.74 18.08 -3.34
CA VAL A 140 2.86 17.53 -4.68
C VAL A 140 2.25 18.48 -5.69
N ASP A 141 2.85 18.54 -6.87
CA ASP A 141 2.36 19.36 -7.99
C ASP A 141 2.43 18.64 -9.35
N TYR A 142 2.77 17.34 -9.30
CA TYR A 142 2.68 16.40 -10.39
C TYR A 142 2.16 15.06 -9.88
N ILE A 143 1.48 14.31 -10.74
CA ILE A 143 1.20 12.90 -10.54
C ILE A 143 1.77 12.14 -11.74
N GLU A 144 2.48 11.07 -11.46
CA GLU A 144 2.98 10.14 -12.46
C GLU A 144 2.04 8.92 -12.48
N MET A 145 1.34 8.72 -13.60
CA MET A 145 0.57 7.49 -13.76
C MET A 145 1.51 6.38 -14.21
N VAL A 146 1.61 5.32 -13.40
CA VAL A 146 2.48 4.15 -13.62
C VAL A 146 2.33 3.52 -15.02
N THR A 147 1.19 3.73 -15.67
CA THR A 147 0.87 3.18 -17.00
C THR A 147 1.16 4.13 -18.16
N SER A 148 1.70 5.32 -17.92
CA SER A 148 1.94 6.32 -18.96
C SER A 148 3.27 7.04 -18.79
N VAL A 149 3.95 7.34 -19.89
CA VAL A 149 5.23 8.08 -19.91
C VAL A 149 5.04 9.59 -19.62
N TYR A 150 3.86 9.99 -19.11
CA TYR A 150 3.47 11.38 -18.94
C TYR A 150 3.39 11.75 -17.47
N LYS A 151 4.15 12.78 -17.09
CA LYS A 151 3.95 13.50 -15.83
C LYS A 151 2.79 14.47 -16.04
N ILE A 152 1.73 14.31 -15.27
CA ILE A 152 0.60 15.23 -15.30
C ILE A 152 0.90 16.32 -14.27
N LYS A 153 1.13 17.54 -14.76
CA LYS A 153 1.17 18.72 -13.89
C LYS A 153 -0.22 18.94 -13.31
N LEU A 154 -0.30 19.04 -11.99
CA LEU A 154 -1.55 19.38 -11.33
C LEU A 154 -1.87 20.87 -11.54
N PRO A 155 -3.15 21.24 -11.65
CA PRO A 155 -3.54 22.63 -11.91
C PRO A 155 -3.21 23.59 -10.76
N ASP A 156 -3.01 23.05 -9.55
CA ASP A 156 -2.70 23.78 -8.32
C ASP A 156 -1.63 23.02 -7.51
N LYS A 157 -1.35 23.48 -6.28
CA LYS A 157 -0.55 22.75 -5.29
C LYS A 157 -1.47 21.93 -4.38
N TYR A 158 -1.05 20.70 -4.10
CA TYR A 158 -1.80 19.77 -3.27
C TYR A 158 -0.87 19.23 -2.19
N ALA A 159 -1.38 18.95 -0.99
CA ALA A 159 -0.70 18.08 -0.05
C ALA A 159 -1.20 16.64 -0.25
N LEU A 160 -0.29 15.68 -0.24
CA LEU A 160 -0.60 14.26 -0.32
C LEU A 160 -0.52 13.66 1.08
N ARG A 161 -1.58 12.99 1.51
CA ARG A 161 -1.56 12.16 2.71
C ARG A 161 -1.79 10.71 2.32
N TRP A 162 -0.93 9.82 2.78
CA TRP A 162 -0.99 8.39 2.49
C TRP A 162 -0.89 7.60 3.79
N SER A 163 -1.79 6.63 4.02
CA SER A 163 -1.78 5.82 5.25
C SER A 163 -0.46 5.07 5.46
N SER A 164 0.27 4.73 4.40
CA SER A 164 1.59 4.10 4.52
C SER A 164 2.66 5.02 5.13
N PHE A 165 2.49 6.35 5.14
CA PHE A 165 3.38 7.26 5.87
C PHE A 165 3.19 7.16 7.39
N GLU A 166 2.05 6.63 7.84
CA GLU A 166 1.71 6.39 9.25
C GLU A 166 1.79 4.89 9.60
N ALA A 167 2.30 4.06 8.68
CA ALA A 167 2.46 2.63 8.91
C ALA A 167 3.53 2.34 9.97
N LYS A 168 3.27 1.31 10.76
CA LYS A 168 4.19 0.77 11.77
C LYS A 168 4.79 -0.52 11.26
N LEU A 169 6.01 -0.41 10.74
CA LEU A 169 6.68 -1.53 10.09
C LEU A 169 6.89 -2.70 11.07
N GLU A 170 7.21 -2.40 12.33
CA GLU A 170 7.38 -3.37 13.40
C GLU A 170 6.11 -4.21 13.66
N GLU A 171 4.93 -3.58 13.67
CA GLU A 171 3.65 -4.29 13.81
C GLU A 171 3.39 -5.16 12.58
N THR A 172 3.68 -4.65 11.38
CA THR A 172 3.55 -5.43 10.13
C THR A 172 4.48 -6.64 10.11
N MET A 173 5.72 -6.51 10.59
CA MET A 173 6.67 -7.61 10.68
C MET A 173 6.22 -8.66 11.71
N GLU A 174 5.68 -8.23 12.85
CA GLU A 174 5.03 -9.11 13.82
C GLU A 174 3.84 -9.86 13.19
N GLY A 175 2.98 -9.14 12.47
CA GLY A 175 1.82 -9.70 11.79
C GLY A 175 2.18 -10.79 10.78
N PHE A 176 3.17 -10.55 9.93
CA PHE A 176 3.63 -11.57 8.98
C PHE A 176 4.29 -12.77 9.67
N LYS A 177 5.03 -12.56 10.77
CA LYS A 177 5.54 -13.67 11.58
C LYS A 177 4.38 -14.54 12.09
N MET A 178 3.34 -13.92 12.62
CA MET A 178 2.14 -14.62 13.11
C MET A 178 1.42 -15.37 11.99
N ILE A 179 1.23 -14.73 10.83
CA ILE A 179 0.63 -15.38 9.64
C ILE A 179 1.44 -16.60 9.22
N ASN A 180 2.76 -16.49 9.17
CA ASN A 180 3.65 -17.57 8.71
C ASN A 180 3.66 -18.79 9.64
N SER A 181 3.45 -18.59 10.95
CA SER A 181 3.36 -19.66 11.95
C SER A 181 1.93 -20.07 12.32
N ALA A 182 0.89 -19.44 11.74
CA ALA A 182 -0.50 -19.69 12.12
C ALA A 182 -0.94 -21.11 11.74
N SER A 183 -1.71 -21.73 12.62
CA SER A 183 -2.21 -23.11 12.46
C SER A 183 -3.69 -23.19 12.06
N ASN A 184 -4.43 -22.08 12.19
CA ASN A 184 -5.87 -22.02 11.95
C ASN A 184 -6.30 -20.60 11.56
N TRP A 185 -7.60 -20.44 11.28
CA TRP A 185 -8.20 -19.18 10.84
C TRP A 185 -8.09 -18.05 11.85
N ASP A 186 -8.26 -18.34 13.14
CA ASP A 186 -8.28 -17.31 14.17
C ASP A 186 -6.88 -16.73 14.39
N GLU A 187 -5.85 -17.58 14.48
CA GLU A 187 -4.44 -17.16 14.54
C GLU A 187 -4.02 -16.37 13.29
N PHE A 188 -4.46 -16.84 12.12
CA PHE A 188 -4.20 -16.15 10.85
C PHE A 188 -4.80 -14.74 10.85
N ARG A 189 -6.05 -14.59 11.31
CA ARG A 189 -6.72 -13.29 11.41
C ARG A 189 -6.08 -12.38 12.44
N GLU A 190 -5.58 -12.92 13.54
CA GLU A 190 -4.85 -12.14 14.53
C GLU A 190 -3.59 -11.52 13.91
N GLY A 191 -2.82 -12.31 13.16
CA GLY A 191 -1.67 -11.82 12.39
C GLY A 191 -2.06 -10.78 11.34
N CYS A 192 -3.15 -10.99 10.59
CA CYS A 192 -3.69 -10.00 9.67
C CYS A 192 -4.04 -8.67 10.36
N GLY A 193 -4.56 -8.71 11.59
CA GLY A 193 -4.93 -7.51 12.36
C GLY A 193 -3.77 -6.59 12.72
N LYS A 194 -2.53 -7.10 12.62
CA LYS A 194 -1.29 -6.34 12.87
C LYS A 194 -0.74 -5.64 11.63
N LEU A 195 -1.27 -5.94 10.44
CA LEU A 195 -0.78 -5.34 9.20
C LEU A 195 -1.20 -3.87 9.12
N THR A 196 -0.21 -2.98 9.00
CA THR A 196 -0.43 -1.52 8.95
C THR A 196 -0.14 -0.91 7.59
N ILE A 197 0.48 -1.67 6.70
CA ILE A 197 0.83 -1.26 5.33
C ILE A 197 -0.33 -1.45 4.35
N SER A 198 -0.09 -1.06 3.09
CA SER A 198 -0.98 -1.17 1.92
C SER A 198 -1.99 -2.33 1.99
N PRO A 199 -3.29 -2.03 2.10
CA PRO A 199 -4.32 -3.04 2.29
C PRO A 199 -4.36 -4.14 1.21
N GLN A 200 -4.44 -5.39 1.66
CA GLN A 200 -4.54 -6.58 0.83
C GLN A 200 -5.79 -7.37 1.18
N ASN A 201 -6.35 -8.06 0.20
CA ASN A 201 -7.30 -9.15 0.39
C ASN A 201 -6.50 -10.45 0.55
N PHE A 202 -6.55 -11.05 1.73
CA PHE A 202 -6.03 -12.39 1.96
C PHE A 202 -7.13 -13.42 1.67
N ILE A 203 -6.81 -14.39 0.82
CA ILE A 203 -7.59 -15.60 0.61
C ILE A 203 -6.95 -16.71 1.41
N TYR A 204 -7.75 -17.47 2.15
CA TYR A 204 -7.30 -18.49 3.10
C TYR A 204 -7.88 -19.85 2.76
N GLY A 205 -7.11 -20.90 3.03
CA GLY A 205 -7.56 -22.29 3.02
C GLY A 205 -6.79 -23.13 4.03
N ASP A 206 -7.42 -24.15 4.61
CA ASP A 206 -6.74 -25.05 5.55
C ASP A 206 -7.01 -26.54 5.30
N ILE A 207 -6.28 -27.39 6.03
CA ILE A 207 -6.40 -28.85 5.96
C ILE A 207 -7.69 -29.39 6.57
N GLU A 208 -8.45 -28.59 7.33
CA GLU A 208 -9.74 -28.98 7.92
C GLU A 208 -10.91 -28.76 6.95
N GLY A 209 -10.64 -28.14 5.79
CA GLY A 209 -11.65 -27.89 4.77
C GLY A 209 -12.23 -26.49 4.79
N ASN A 210 -11.70 -25.59 5.64
CA ASN A 210 -12.17 -24.22 5.72
C ASN A 210 -11.55 -23.38 4.61
N ILE A 211 -12.30 -22.37 4.18
CA ILE A 211 -11.83 -21.31 3.29
C ILE A 211 -12.30 -19.97 3.85
N GLY A 212 -11.51 -18.92 3.64
CA GLY A 212 -11.78 -17.60 4.21
C GLY A 212 -11.29 -16.45 3.35
N HIS A 213 -11.80 -15.26 3.63
CA HIS A 213 -11.33 -14.00 3.08
C HIS A 213 -11.17 -12.99 4.22
N GLN A 214 -10.01 -12.34 4.29
CA GLN A 214 -9.71 -11.30 5.27
C GLN A 214 -9.04 -10.14 4.54
N GLN A 215 -9.68 -8.98 4.51
CA GLN A 215 -9.00 -7.75 4.12
C GLN A 215 -8.16 -7.24 5.30
N ALA A 216 -6.89 -6.93 5.07
CA ALA A 216 -5.95 -6.52 6.13
C ALA A 216 -5.06 -5.38 5.66
N GLY A 217 -4.72 -4.47 6.58
CA GLY A 217 -4.11 -3.17 6.31
C GLY A 217 -4.96 -2.03 6.88
N ARG A 218 -4.37 -0.83 6.96
CA ARG A 218 -4.98 0.31 7.65
C ARG A 218 -5.64 1.30 6.70
N LEU A 219 -6.85 1.73 7.04
CA LEU A 219 -7.62 2.70 6.26
C LEU A 219 -7.79 4.03 7.00
N PRO A 220 -7.72 5.17 6.30
CA PRO A 220 -7.93 6.47 6.91
C PRO A 220 -9.36 6.65 7.43
N ILE A 221 -9.47 7.12 8.67
CA ILE A 221 -10.75 7.50 9.28
C ILE A 221 -10.95 8.99 9.01
N ARG A 222 -11.91 9.30 8.15
CA ARG A 222 -12.25 10.67 7.75
C ARG A 222 -13.40 11.18 8.59
N LYS A 223 -13.23 12.39 9.16
CA LYS A 223 -14.33 13.09 9.85
C LYS A 223 -15.23 13.84 8.86
N TYR A 224 -14.63 14.40 7.81
CA TYR A 224 -15.26 15.13 6.73
C TYR A 224 -14.54 14.83 5.41
N GLY A 225 -15.23 15.06 4.29
CA GLY A 225 -14.70 14.78 2.95
C GLY A 225 -15.10 13.40 2.44
N ASP A 226 -14.81 13.18 1.17
CA ASP A 226 -15.01 11.94 0.45
C ASP A 226 -13.67 11.63 -0.23
N GLY A 227 -13.06 10.48 0.07
CA GLY A 227 -11.75 10.11 -0.47
C GLY A 227 -11.75 9.90 -1.99
N ALA A 228 -12.92 9.85 -2.62
CA ALA A 228 -13.05 9.91 -4.07
C ALA A 228 -12.77 11.30 -4.66
N LEU A 229 -12.74 12.36 -3.84
CA LEU A 229 -12.62 13.76 -4.27
C LEU A 229 -11.40 14.44 -3.64
N VAL A 230 -10.90 15.46 -4.35
CA VAL A 230 -9.94 16.39 -3.77
C VAL A 230 -10.58 17.09 -2.57
N THR A 231 -9.90 17.01 -1.42
CA THR A 231 -10.36 17.61 -0.17
C THR A 231 -9.77 19.01 0.00
N PRO A 232 -10.47 19.99 0.59
CA PRO A 232 -9.86 21.27 0.93
C PRO A 232 -8.76 21.11 2.00
N GLY A 233 -7.56 21.60 1.72
CA GLY A 233 -6.41 21.59 2.62
C GLY A 233 -6.33 22.83 3.51
N THR A 234 -7.46 23.34 3.97
CA THR A 234 -7.57 24.65 4.63
C THR A 234 -7.86 24.58 6.12
N ASP A 235 -8.43 23.47 6.62
CA ASP A 235 -8.95 23.40 7.99
C ASP A 235 -8.72 22.02 8.62
N GLU A 236 -8.51 22.00 9.94
CA GLU A 236 -8.30 20.79 10.72
C GLU A 236 -9.43 19.75 10.58
N LYS A 237 -10.66 20.20 10.34
CA LYS A 237 -11.82 19.30 10.19
C LYS A 237 -11.65 18.29 9.05
N PHE A 238 -10.86 18.62 8.04
CA PHE A 238 -10.59 17.74 6.90
C PHE A 238 -9.51 16.70 7.20
N ASN A 239 -8.81 16.83 8.32
CA ASN A 239 -7.74 15.91 8.67
C ASN A 239 -8.28 14.53 9.05
N TRP A 240 -7.47 13.48 8.81
CA TRP A 240 -7.80 12.15 9.33
C TRP A 240 -7.75 12.16 10.85
N ILE A 241 -8.69 11.45 11.47
CA ILE A 241 -8.78 11.32 12.94
C ILE A 241 -8.14 10.03 13.46
N GLY A 242 -7.56 9.24 12.55
CA GLY A 242 -6.87 7.98 12.86
C GLY A 242 -6.91 7.03 11.67
N LEU A 243 -6.43 5.81 11.90
CA LEU A 243 -6.51 4.71 10.95
C LEU A 243 -7.28 3.54 11.58
N ALA A 244 -8.19 2.92 10.82
CA ALA A 244 -8.93 1.72 11.17
C ALA A 244 -8.19 0.47 10.68
#